data_AF-A0A813FCL2-F1
#
_entry.id   AF-A0A813FCL2-F1
#
_cell.length_a   1.000
_cell.length_b   1.000
_cell.length_c   1.000
_cell.angle_alpha   90.00
_cell.angle_beta   90.00
_cell.angle_gamma   90.00
#
_symmetry.space_group_name_H-M   'P 1'
#
loop_
_entity.id
_entity.type
_entity.pdbx_description
1 polymer ?
#
loop_
_entity_poly.entity_id
_entity_poly.type
_entity_poly.pdbx_seq_one_letter_code
_entity_poly.pdbx_strand_id
1 'polypeptide(L)'
;MPAVLSVPSRRLRRKTWLGFEVVDSPSPCLPAPAAQSWRSAAVSLPDFLILEDLEPEDGNCRKAVYLVTLPALRWALKGNSECGHVCPSGWAHEDIARVIQAAFQNPSHKGIGNQLFKEHHAATEGEDQGPVHWHVALRASGTFRFAPYKRALAMNHRLASHWSTSHQGYWSAVRYGFMPSPKKPQQELDPTPLSWHRSGDHPSLFEVSQEPTTVAATQRRRETKVKEACEAGRPEPRPTEMDLYAVIVRHGFRNTPYDMFAEKRLIQHLKDYGSPALVNLAFKIRRQLPSLIDDVWSWETVDDTLSLQGQPRIERLFAAAREACNCNGQWRYLAEACLRLNCINARSICSDVFLLRDGRRTDRPVLVLMGRFGGEGKSFFLAPLRSIYGQQNVQATPQPGSFPLLNLETKKVVLMDEWAFDSAVVPLPTPLLWYEGKPFPLTRPQNKEYSGHLLYQGSAPIFVTCKEKDLGPLICKAEAAVRLGEASEHTMLLRRLRVYTLSQKLPVAEVHHECGSCFAKMIIQNSGLS
;
A
#
# COMPACT_ATOMS: atom_id res chain seq x y z
N MET A 1 54.27 -10.97 -22.34
CA MET A 1 53.81 -11.96 -21.33
C MET A 1 52.51 -11.44 -20.72
N PRO A 2 51.41 -12.20 -20.70
CA PRO A 2 50.17 -11.72 -20.10
C PRO A 2 50.22 -11.90 -18.57
N ALA A 3 50.03 -10.81 -17.84
CA ALA A 3 49.96 -10.79 -16.38
C ALA A 3 48.56 -11.23 -15.91
N VAL A 4 48.54 -12.22 -15.02
CA VAL A 4 47.35 -12.77 -14.35
C VAL A 4 46.95 -11.83 -13.21
N LEU A 5 45.73 -11.29 -13.27
CA LEU A 5 45.10 -10.54 -12.18
C LEU A 5 44.46 -11.50 -11.18
N SER A 6 45.03 -11.62 -9.99
CA SER A 6 44.41 -12.31 -8.85
C SER A 6 43.35 -11.42 -8.19
N VAL A 7 42.12 -11.91 -8.06
CA VAL A 7 41.03 -11.24 -7.35
C VAL A 7 41.08 -11.63 -5.86
N PRO A 8 41.00 -10.68 -4.90
CA PRO A 8 40.99 -11.01 -3.48
C PRO A 8 39.63 -11.59 -3.04
N SER A 9 39.69 -12.56 -2.12
CA SER A 9 38.54 -13.22 -1.50
C SER A 9 37.59 -12.23 -0.80
N ARG A 10 36.31 -12.27 -1.16
CA ARG A 10 35.23 -11.49 -0.53
C ARG A 10 35.00 -11.95 0.93
N ARG A 11 35.27 -11.07 1.90
CA ARG A 11 34.69 -11.17 3.25
C ARG A 11 33.26 -10.59 3.24
N LEU A 12 32.32 -11.30 3.84
CA LEU A 12 30.93 -10.86 4.03
C LEU A 12 30.91 -9.64 4.98
N ARG A 13 30.25 -8.56 4.55
CA ARG A 13 29.99 -7.37 5.37
C ARG A 13 28.49 -7.17 5.47
N ARG A 14 27.98 -6.98 6.70
CA ARG A 14 26.59 -6.56 6.94
C ARG A 14 26.55 -5.03 6.98
N LYS A 15 25.60 -4.43 6.27
CA LYS A 15 25.41 -2.98 6.21
C LYS A 15 24.38 -2.57 7.27
N THR A 16 24.78 -1.71 8.20
CA THR A 16 23.88 -1.04 9.16
C THR A 16 23.95 0.48 8.94
N TRP A 17 23.06 1.22 9.60
CA TRP A 17 22.82 2.64 9.35
C TRP A 17 23.92 3.60 9.87
N LEU A 18 24.98 3.10 10.52
CA LEU A 18 26.09 3.92 11.06
C LEU A 18 27.49 3.55 10.52
N GLY A 19 27.61 2.57 9.62
CA GLY A 19 28.90 2.09 9.09
C GLY A 19 28.95 0.59 8.88
N PHE A 20 30.10 0.06 8.46
CA PHE A 20 30.32 -1.39 8.34
C PHE A 20 30.87 -1.93 9.67
N GLU A 21 30.11 -2.77 10.35
CA GLU A 21 30.63 -3.58 11.46
C GLU A 21 31.14 -4.94 10.94
N VAL A 22 32.28 -5.36 11.49
CA VAL A 22 32.78 -6.73 11.39
C VAL A 22 32.04 -7.53 12.46
N VAL A 23 31.23 -8.50 12.05
CA VAL A 23 30.47 -9.35 12.97
C VAL A 23 31.33 -10.57 13.29
N ASP A 24 31.60 -10.81 14.57
CA ASP A 24 32.23 -12.05 15.02
C ASP A 24 31.29 -13.24 14.82
N SER A 25 31.89 -14.37 14.45
CA SER A 25 31.18 -15.57 14.01
C SER A 25 30.34 -16.16 15.15
N PRO A 26 29.05 -16.50 14.95
CA PRO A 26 28.30 -17.24 15.96
C PRO A 26 28.91 -18.65 16.14
N SER A 27 28.85 -19.15 17.38
CA SER A 27 29.21 -20.53 17.74
C SER A 27 28.56 -21.57 16.82
N PRO A 28 29.22 -22.70 16.55
CA PRO A 28 28.86 -23.59 15.46
C PRO A 28 27.54 -24.32 15.74
N CYS A 29 26.51 -23.97 14.97
CA CYS A 29 25.42 -24.90 14.67
C CYS A 29 25.92 -26.02 13.76
N LEU A 30 25.32 -27.20 13.92
CA LEU A 30 25.60 -28.45 13.20
C LEU A 30 25.81 -28.25 11.69
N PRO A 31 26.71 -29.03 11.05
CA PRO A 31 27.06 -28.83 9.65
C PRO A 31 25.85 -29.09 8.74
N ALA A 32 25.44 -28.05 8.02
CA ALA A 32 24.56 -28.19 6.87
C ALA A 32 25.30 -28.96 5.76
N PRO A 33 24.61 -29.86 5.02
CA PRO A 33 25.22 -30.55 3.88
C PRO A 33 25.69 -29.53 2.84
N ALA A 34 26.86 -29.80 2.24
CA ALA A 34 27.54 -28.90 1.32
C ALA A 34 26.63 -28.53 0.12
N ALA A 35 26.30 -27.24 0.00
CA ALA A 35 25.59 -26.71 -1.15
C ALA A 35 26.50 -26.70 -2.38
N GLN A 36 26.22 -27.54 -3.36
CA GLN A 36 26.85 -27.46 -4.68
C GLN A 36 26.43 -26.16 -5.39
N SER A 37 27.41 -25.47 -5.97
CA SER A 37 27.25 -24.21 -6.71
C SER A 37 26.61 -24.47 -8.07
N TRP A 38 25.41 -23.94 -8.29
CA TRP A 38 24.68 -24.08 -9.56
C TRP A 38 25.11 -22.98 -10.54
N ARG A 39 26.07 -23.28 -11.42
CA ARG A 39 26.28 -22.54 -12.66
C ARG A 39 26.05 -23.47 -13.85
N SER A 40 25.38 -22.92 -14.87
CA SER A 40 24.85 -23.55 -16.08
C SER A 40 25.84 -24.46 -16.83
N ALA A 41 25.93 -25.72 -16.43
CA ALA A 41 26.22 -26.79 -17.36
C ALA A 41 24.89 -27.43 -17.75
N ALA A 42 24.64 -27.56 -19.06
CA ALA A 42 23.54 -28.35 -19.60
C ALA A 42 23.80 -29.84 -19.31
N VAL A 43 23.66 -30.24 -18.06
CA VAL A 43 23.60 -31.66 -17.69
C VAL A 43 22.24 -32.14 -18.15
N SER A 44 22.23 -33.11 -19.06
CA SER A 44 21.03 -33.82 -19.48
C SER A 44 20.28 -34.28 -18.23
N LEU A 45 18.99 -34.00 -18.15
CA LEU A 45 18.16 -34.50 -17.06
C LEU A 45 18.31 -36.03 -17.02
N PRO A 46 18.50 -36.63 -15.84
CA PRO A 46 18.52 -38.09 -15.73
C PRO A 46 17.29 -38.70 -16.42
N ASP A 47 17.48 -39.76 -17.22
CA ASP A 47 16.42 -40.38 -18.03
C ASP A 47 15.18 -40.78 -17.22
N PHE A 48 15.32 -41.02 -15.91
CA PHE A 48 14.19 -41.32 -15.03
C PHE A 48 13.21 -40.15 -14.84
N LEU A 49 13.62 -38.89 -15.08
CA LEU A 49 12.70 -37.74 -15.07
C LEU A 49 11.80 -37.69 -16.33
N ILE A 50 12.08 -38.50 -17.34
CA ILE A 50 11.28 -38.59 -18.57
C ILE A 50 10.22 -39.71 -18.46
N LEU A 51 10.39 -40.65 -17.52
CA LEU A 51 9.64 -41.91 -17.42
C LEU A 51 8.33 -41.87 -16.59
N GLU A 52 7.99 -40.77 -15.92
CA GLU A 52 6.85 -40.73 -14.96
C GLU A 52 5.76 -39.69 -15.27
N ASP A 53 5.32 -39.52 -16.53
CA ASP A 53 4.24 -38.57 -16.89
C ASP A 53 4.47 -37.15 -16.32
N LEU A 54 5.74 -36.74 -16.21
CA LEU A 54 6.10 -35.40 -15.76
C LEU A 54 5.84 -34.44 -16.91
N GLU A 55 4.62 -33.90 -16.98
CA GLU A 55 4.24 -32.92 -18.00
C GLU A 55 5.34 -31.85 -18.14
N PRO A 56 5.83 -31.58 -19.37
CA PRO A 56 6.81 -30.55 -19.60
C PRO A 56 6.24 -29.20 -19.16
N GLU A 57 7.05 -28.41 -18.45
CA GLU A 57 6.64 -27.03 -18.12
C GLU A 57 6.45 -26.25 -19.42
N ASP A 58 5.24 -25.71 -19.62
CA ASP A 58 5.02 -24.70 -20.66
C ASP A 58 5.94 -23.50 -20.39
N GLY A 59 6.91 -23.29 -21.28
CA GLY A 59 7.92 -22.23 -21.15
C GLY A 59 7.34 -20.81 -21.07
N ASN A 60 6.08 -20.63 -21.50
CA ASN A 60 5.36 -19.35 -21.44
C ASN A 60 4.54 -19.18 -20.14
N CYS A 61 4.32 -20.26 -19.38
CA CYS A 61 3.48 -20.23 -18.20
C CYS A 61 4.25 -19.74 -16.96
N ARG A 62 4.18 -18.44 -16.69
CA ARG A 62 4.67 -17.83 -15.43
C ARG A 62 3.50 -17.43 -14.55
N LYS A 63 3.37 -18.05 -13.38
CA LYS A 63 2.32 -17.72 -12.41
C LYS A 63 2.93 -17.34 -11.07
N ALA A 64 2.18 -16.57 -10.30
CA ALA A 64 2.51 -16.28 -8.91
C ALA A 64 1.92 -17.33 -7.94
N VAL A 65 1.01 -18.16 -8.45
CA VAL A 65 0.27 -19.15 -7.65
C VAL A 65 0.31 -20.50 -8.34
N TYR A 66 0.55 -21.55 -7.55
CA TYR A 66 0.50 -22.95 -7.96
C TYR A 66 -0.15 -23.80 -6.87
N LEU A 67 -0.83 -24.87 -7.26
CA LEU A 67 -1.16 -25.98 -6.35
C LEU A 67 -0.17 -27.12 -6.62
N VAL A 68 0.69 -27.40 -5.64
CA VAL A 68 1.70 -28.45 -5.76
C VAL A 68 1.16 -29.74 -5.15
N THR A 69 1.16 -30.81 -5.92
CA THR A 69 0.79 -32.15 -5.43
C THR A 69 2.05 -32.98 -5.25
N LEU A 70 2.26 -33.53 -4.05
CA LEU A 70 3.26 -34.56 -3.78
C LEU A 70 2.51 -35.90 -3.72
N PRO A 71 2.59 -36.72 -4.78
CA PRO A 71 1.79 -37.93 -4.89
C PRO A 71 2.26 -39.01 -3.92
N ALA A 72 1.33 -39.89 -3.54
CA ALA A 72 1.69 -41.15 -2.94
C ALA A 72 2.13 -42.10 -4.05
N LEU A 73 3.40 -42.43 -4.08
CA LEU A 73 3.96 -43.34 -5.07
C LEU A 73 3.57 -44.76 -4.64
N ARG A 74 2.46 -45.29 -5.17
CA ARG A 74 1.95 -46.64 -4.86
C ARG A 74 2.99 -47.74 -5.09
N TRP A 75 3.89 -47.56 -6.06
CA TRP A 75 4.98 -48.49 -6.31
C TRP A 75 6.04 -48.46 -5.20
N ALA A 76 6.32 -47.28 -4.61
CA ALA A 76 7.25 -47.15 -3.50
C ALA A 76 6.70 -47.81 -2.22
N LEU A 77 5.37 -47.84 -2.06
CA LEU A 77 4.70 -48.57 -0.97
C LEU A 77 4.83 -50.09 -1.09
N LYS A 78 5.08 -50.63 -2.30
CA LYS A 78 5.28 -52.07 -2.55
C LYS A 78 6.74 -52.52 -2.43
N GLY A 79 7.64 -51.67 -1.93
CA GLY A 79 9.05 -52.01 -1.72
C GLY A 79 9.93 -51.98 -2.99
N ASN A 80 9.37 -51.59 -4.15
CA ASN A 80 10.15 -51.41 -5.37
C ASN A 80 11.01 -50.15 -5.26
N SER A 81 12.28 -50.34 -4.94
CA SER A 81 13.25 -49.29 -4.63
C SER A 81 13.86 -48.62 -5.87
N GLU A 82 13.52 -49.09 -7.08
CA GLU A 82 14.31 -48.81 -8.29
C GLU A 82 14.29 -47.35 -8.75
N CYS A 83 13.23 -46.59 -8.48
CA CYS A 83 13.11 -45.21 -8.94
C CYS A 83 13.64 -44.14 -7.96
N GLY A 84 14.17 -44.53 -6.79
CA GLY A 84 14.87 -43.63 -5.86
C GLY A 84 14.03 -42.51 -5.19
N HIS A 85 12.76 -42.34 -5.55
CA HIS A 85 11.86 -41.36 -4.92
C HIS A 85 11.32 -41.83 -3.55
N VAL A 86 11.07 -40.87 -2.66
CA VAL A 86 10.49 -41.10 -1.33
C VAL A 86 8.99 -40.86 -1.37
N CYS A 87 8.20 -41.76 -0.76
CA CYS A 87 6.77 -41.57 -0.58
C CYS A 87 6.50 -40.68 0.65
N PRO A 88 5.85 -39.51 0.50
CA PRO A 88 5.63 -38.58 1.61
C PRO A 88 4.42 -38.93 2.49
N SER A 89 3.68 -40.01 2.23
CA SER A 89 2.40 -40.29 2.90
C SER A 89 2.49 -40.40 4.43
N GLY A 90 3.65 -40.78 4.97
CA GLY A 90 3.90 -40.88 6.41
C GLY A 90 4.53 -39.64 7.06
N TRP A 91 4.74 -38.56 6.32
CA TRP A 91 5.39 -37.36 6.85
C TRP A 91 4.42 -36.50 7.68
N ALA A 92 4.96 -35.67 8.58
CA ALA A 92 4.16 -34.64 9.25
C ALA A 92 4.03 -33.39 8.37
N HIS A 93 3.05 -32.53 8.67
CA HIS A 93 2.86 -31.26 7.97
C HIS A 93 4.12 -30.39 8.00
N GLU A 94 4.80 -30.35 9.15
CA GLU A 94 6.01 -29.56 9.36
C GLU A 94 7.17 -30.04 8.49
N ASP A 95 7.28 -31.34 8.22
CA ASP A 95 8.34 -31.89 7.38
C ASP A 95 8.14 -31.51 5.92
N ILE A 96 6.90 -31.60 5.42
CA ILE A 96 6.57 -31.15 4.07
C ILE A 96 6.79 -29.64 3.94
N ALA A 97 6.33 -28.85 4.92
CA ALA A 97 6.54 -27.40 4.92
C ALA A 97 8.03 -27.06 4.91
N ARG A 98 8.86 -27.74 5.72
CA ARG A 98 10.31 -27.55 5.77
C ARG A 98 10.98 -27.86 4.44
N VAL A 99 10.58 -28.95 3.78
CA VAL A 99 11.13 -29.36 2.47
C VAL A 99 10.73 -28.39 1.36
N ILE A 100 9.48 -27.95 1.33
CA ILE A 100 9.02 -26.91 0.40
C ILE A 100 9.80 -25.62 0.66
N GLN A 101 9.92 -25.17 1.91
CA GLN A 101 10.69 -23.97 2.23
C GLN A 101 12.16 -24.08 1.80
N ALA A 102 12.81 -25.23 2.02
CA ALA A 102 14.19 -25.48 1.60
C ALA A 102 14.35 -25.38 0.08
N ALA A 103 13.41 -25.96 -0.69
CA ALA A 103 13.42 -25.87 -2.15
C ALA A 103 13.32 -24.42 -2.67
N PHE A 104 12.67 -23.53 -1.91
CA PHE A 104 12.52 -22.13 -2.26
C PHE A 104 13.62 -21.20 -1.72
N GLN A 105 14.50 -21.69 -0.85
CA GLN A 105 15.67 -20.92 -0.40
C GLN A 105 16.78 -20.88 -1.46
N ASN A 106 16.76 -21.78 -2.44
CA ASN A 106 17.78 -21.88 -3.49
C ASN A 106 17.15 -22.29 -4.84
N PRO A 107 16.88 -21.34 -5.76
CA PRO A 107 17.32 -19.94 -5.79
C PRO A 107 16.55 -19.03 -4.82
N SER A 108 17.21 -17.98 -4.33
CA SER A 108 16.64 -17.05 -3.35
C SER A 108 15.50 -16.19 -3.93
N HIS A 109 14.25 -16.66 -3.81
CA HIS A 109 13.06 -15.88 -4.15
C HIS A 109 12.50 -15.17 -2.91
N LYS A 110 12.04 -13.93 -3.08
CA LYS A 110 11.47 -13.12 -1.99
C LYS A 110 9.98 -13.38 -1.87
N GLY A 111 9.51 -13.67 -0.66
CA GLY A 111 8.10 -13.62 -0.27
C GLY A 111 7.27 -14.82 -0.71
N ILE A 112 6.86 -15.65 0.26
CA ILE A 112 6.06 -16.84 0.01
C ILE A 112 5.00 -16.96 1.12
N GLY A 113 3.73 -17.05 0.73
CA GLY A 113 2.59 -17.41 1.59
C GLY A 113 2.03 -18.75 1.14
N ASN A 114 1.92 -19.71 2.05
CA ASN A 114 1.72 -21.11 1.69
C ASN A 114 0.78 -21.84 2.64
N GLN A 115 0.08 -22.82 2.08
CA GLN A 115 -0.78 -23.75 2.80
C GLN A 115 -0.46 -25.18 2.43
N LEU A 116 -0.59 -26.08 3.39
CA LEU A 116 -0.42 -27.51 3.22
C LEU A 116 -1.67 -28.26 3.67
N PHE A 117 -2.15 -29.12 2.78
CA PHE A 117 -3.31 -29.98 2.96
C PHE A 117 -2.91 -31.43 2.74
N LYS A 118 -3.48 -32.30 3.55
CA LYS A 118 -3.45 -33.76 3.41
C LYS A 118 -4.72 -34.24 2.69
N GLU A 119 -4.59 -35.04 1.65
CA GLU A 119 -5.73 -35.66 0.95
C GLU A 119 -5.59 -37.19 0.96
N HIS A 120 -6.65 -37.86 1.40
CA HIS A 120 -6.72 -39.32 1.43
C HIS A 120 -7.33 -39.85 0.12
N HIS A 121 -6.65 -40.79 -0.54
CA HIS A 121 -7.28 -41.54 -1.63
C HIS A 121 -8.24 -42.59 -1.07
N ALA A 122 -9.22 -42.98 -1.89
CA ALA A 122 -10.05 -44.14 -1.61
C ALA A 122 -9.17 -45.37 -1.33
N ALA A 123 -9.49 -46.09 -0.26
CA ALA A 123 -8.83 -47.34 0.08
C ALA A 123 -9.05 -48.39 -1.01
N THR A 124 -8.03 -49.21 -1.27
CA THR A 124 -8.20 -50.40 -2.11
C THR A 124 -8.93 -51.49 -1.32
N GLU A 125 -9.58 -52.46 -1.97
CA GLU A 125 -10.18 -53.59 -1.26
C GLU A 125 -9.17 -54.26 -0.31
N GLY A 126 -9.46 -54.24 1.00
CA GLY A 126 -8.62 -54.80 2.05
C GLY A 126 -7.71 -53.79 2.79
N GLU A 127 -7.71 -52.51 2.43
CA GLU A 127 -7.01 -51.44 3.16
C GLU A 127 -7.99 -50.64 4.03
N ASP A 128 -7.61 -50.31 5.27
CA ASP A 128 -8.42 -49.45 6.15
C ASP A 128 -8.39 -47.98 5.67
N GLN A 129 -7.29 -47.55 5.05
CA GLN A 129 -7.11 -46.20 4.50
C GLN A 129 -6.23 -46.23 3.24
N GLY A 130 -6.64 -45.50 2.20
CA GLY A 130 -5.84 -45.35 1.00
C GLY A 130 -4.64 -44.42 1.22
N PRO A 131 -3.68 -44.42 0.27
CA PRO A 131 -2.45 -43.67 0.39
C PRO A 131 -2.70 -42.15 0.32
N VAL A 132 -1.86 -41.38 1.01
CA VAL A 132 -2.05 -39.94 1.22
C VAL A 132 -1.24 -39.11 0.22
N HIS A 133 -1.91 -38.20 -0.48
CA HIS A 133 -1.27 -37.16 -1.28
C HIS A 133 -1.20 -35.86 -0.47
N TRP A 134 -0.14 -35.08 -0.70
CA TRP A 134 -0.04 -33.73 -0.13
C TRP A 134 -0.33 -32.69 -1.18
N HIS A 135 -1.15 -31.71 -0.82
CA HIS A 135 -1.42 -30.54 -1.65
C HIS A 135 -0.88 -29.30 -0.97
N VAL A 136 -0.09 -28.52 -1.70
CA VAL A 136 0.51 -27.28 -1.21
C VAL A 136 0.02 -26.13 -2.06
N ALA A 137 -0.85 -25.27 -1.52
CA ALA A 137 -1.21 -24.03 -2.20
C ALA A 137 -0.10 -23.02 -1.96
N LEU A 138 0.58 -22.61 -3.02
CA LEU A 138 1.73 -21.70 -2.96
C LEU A 138 1.37 -20.35 -3.58
N ARG A 139 1.72 -19.26 -2.91
CA ARG A 139 1.68 -17.88 -3.45
C ARG A 139 3.03 -17.20 -3.25
N ALA A 140 3.68 -16.83 -4.34
CA ALA A 140 4.89 -16.01 -4.31
C ALA A 140 4.56 -14.51 -4.43
N SER A 141 5.51 -13.64 -4.10
CA SER A 141 5.36 -12.18 -4.27
C SER A 141 5.38 -11.72 -5.73
N GLY A 142 5.77 -12.61 -6.66
CA GLY A 142 5.86 -12.34 -8.09
C GLY A 142 5.68 -13.61 -8.90
N THR A 143 5.62 -13.48 -10.23
CA THR A 143 5.51 -14.64 -11.11
C THR A 143 6.85 -15.37 -11.22
N PHE A 144 6.81 -16.70 -11.27
CA PHE A 144 8.01 -17.53 -11.39
C PHE A 144 7.73 -18.77 -12.27
N ARG A 145 8.81 -19.49 -12.62
CA ARG A 145 8.75 -20.80 -13.29
C ARG A 145 8.95 -21.90 -12.26
N PHE A 146 8.16 -22.96 -12.29
CA PHE A 146 8.21 -24.03 -11.29
C PHE A 146 9.30 -25.06 -11.57
N ALA A 147 9.80 -25.19 -12.80
CA ALA A 147 10.76 -26.25 -13.15
C ALA A 147 12.04 -26.27 -12.29
N PRO A 148 12.66 -25.14 -11.90
CA PRO A 148 13.80 -25.15 -10.96
C PRO A 148 13.46 -25.77 -9.61
N TYR A 149 12.27 -25.49 -9.07
CA TYR A 149 11.82 -25.97 -7.76
C TYR A 149 11.40 -27.42 -7.79
N LYS A 150 10.70 -27.84 -8.85
CA LYS A 150 10.39 -29.25 -9.11
C LYS A 150 11.67 -30.08 -9.15
N ARG A 151 12.72 -29.59 -9.83
CA ARG A 151 14.05 -30.23 -9.84
C ARG A 151 14.71 -30.23 -8.46
N ALA A 152 14.64 -29.14 -7.72
CA ALA A 152 15.20 -29.08 -6.36
C ALA A 152 14.53 -30.10 -5.41
N LEU A 153 13.20 -30.25 -5.49
CA LEU A 153 12.45 -31.26 -4.71
C LEU A 153 12.86 -32.69 -5.10
N ALA A 154 12.98 -32.98 -6.39
CA ALA A 154 13.39 -34.30 -6.87
C ALA A 154 14.84 -34.61 -6.49
N MET A 155 15.78 -33.69 -6.68
CA MET A 155 17.21 -33.95 -6.46
C MET A 155 17.60 -33.94 -4.99
N ASN A 156 17.13 -32.97 -4.20
CA ASN A 156 17.57 -32.79 -2.82
C ASN A 156 16.76 -33.61 -1.83
N HIS A 157 15.50 -33.89 -2.15
CA HIS A 157 14.56 -34.53 -1.24
C HIS A 157 13.94 -35.80 -1.82
N ARG A 158 14.31 -36.18 -3.06
CA ARG A 158 13.77 -37.37 -3.74
C ARG A 158 12.24 -37.35 -3.81
N LEU A 159 11.64 -36.16 -3.89
CA LEU A 159 10.19 -36.00 -3.98
C LEU A 159 9.74 -35.74 -5.41
N ALA A 160 8.86 -36.61 -5.91
CA ALA A 160 8.08 -36.31 -7.10
C ALA A 160 7.09 -35.17 -6.78
N SER A 161 6.89 -34.24 -7.72
CA SER A 161 5.91 -33.16 -7.55
C SER A 161 5.23 -32.79 -8.86
N HIS A 162 3.91 -32.58 -8.78
CA HIS A 162 3.09 -32.05 -9.86
C HIS A 162 2.66 -30.62 -9.52
N TRP A 163 2.66 -29.72 -10.51
CA TRP A 163 2.41 -28.29 -10.30
C TRP A 163 1.23 -27.83 -11.16
N SER A 164 0.05 -27.73 -10.56
CA SER A 164 -1.16 -27.32 -11.26
C SER A 164 -1.13 -25.81 -11.57
N THR A 165 -1.44 -25.50 -12.82
CA THR A 165 -1.59 -24.11 -13.31
C THR A 165 -3.05 -23.73 -13.56
N SER A 166 -4.02 -24.61 -13.33
CA SER A 166 -5.43 -24.33 -13.65
C SER A 166 -6.11 -23.36 -12.67
N HIS A 167 -5.50 -23.09 -11.52
CA HIS A 167 -6.05 -22.21 -10.49
C HIS A 167 -6.02 -20.73 -10.93
N GLN A 168 -7.11 -20.02 -10.62
CA GLN A 168 -7.31 -18.61 -10.96
C GLN A 168 -6.68 -17.64 -9.94
N GLY A 169 -6.11 -18.17 -8.87
CA GLY A 169 -5.54 -17.38 -7.79
C GLY A 169 -5.32 -18.24 -6.55
N TYR A 170 -4.72 -17.64 -5.53
CA TYR A 170 -4.39 -18.35 -4.29
C TYR A 170 -5.63 -18.93 -3.61
N TRP A 171 -6.72 -18.15 -3.65
CA TRP A 171 -8.01 -18.57 -3.12
C TRP A 171 -8.52 -19.87 -3.73
N SER A 172 -8.35 -20.09 -5.03
CA SER A 172 -8.87 -21.30 -5.70
C SER A 172 -7.99 -22.51 -5.46
N ALA A 173 -6.70 -22.32 -5.18
CA ALA A 173 -5.81 -23.38 -4.72
C ALA A 173 -6.13 -23.79 -3.27
N VAL A 174 -6.34 -22.81 -2.37
CA VAL A 174 -6.76 -23.08 -0.98
C VAL A 174 -8.13 -23.73 -0.94
N ARG A 175 -9.11 -23.20 -1.69
CA ARG A 175 -10.47 -23.74 -1.77
C ARG A 175 -10.48 -25.20 -2.20
N TYR A 176 -9.58 -25.59 -3.10
CA TYR A 176 -9.49 -26.97 -3.58
C TYR A 176 -9.12 -27.97 -2.46
N GLY A 177 -8.23 -27.58 -1.53
CA GLY A 177 -7.80 -28.44 -0.42
C GLY A 177 -8.59 -28.27 0.88
N PHE A 178 -9.38 -27.18 1.00
CA PHE A 178 -10.04 -26.81 2.26
C PHE A 178 -11.57 -26.86 2.22
N MET A 179 -12.19 -26.57 1.07
CA MET A 179 -13.65 -26.49 0.99
C MET A 179 -14.22 -27.80 0.42
N PRO A 180 -15.28 -28.36 1.04
CA PRO A 180 -15.91 -29.57 0.53
C PRO A 180 -16.51 -29.35 -0.86
N SER A 181 -16.50 -30.40 -1.67
CA SER A 181 -17.07 -30.43 -3.01
C SER A 181 -17.80 -31.76 -3.25
N PRO A 182 -18.66 -31.87 -4.28
CA PRO A 182 -19.32 -33.14 -4.60
C PRO A 182 -18.35 -34.32 -4.83
N LYS A 183 -17.09 -34.04 -5.22
CA LYS A 183 -16.05 -35.05 -5.43
C LYS A 183 -15.13 -35.26 -4.22
N LYS A 184 -15.20 -34.38 -3.21
CA LYS A 184 -14.34 -34.39 -2.01
C LYS A 184 -15.18 -33.93 -0.81
N PRO A 185 -15.90 -34.86 -0.16
CA PRO A 185 -16.70 -34.53 1.02
C PRO A 185 -15.79 -34.13 2.20
N GLN A 186 -16.38 -33.53 3.23
CA GLN A 186 -15.64 -32.97 4.37
C GLN A 186 -14.75 -34.00 5.07
N GLN A 187 -15.15 -35.28 5.09
CA GLN A 187 -14.41 -36.36 5.74
C GLN A 187 -13.10 -36.74 5.02
N GLU A 188 -12.98 -36.42 3.73
CA GLU A 188 -11.78 -36.70 2.93
C GLU A 188 -10.78 -35.54 2.97
N LEU A 189 -11.18 -34.39 3.52
CA LEU A 189 -10.33 -33.21 3.67
C LEU A 189 -9.49 -33.30 4.94
N ASP A 190 -8.32 -32.67 4.89
CA ASP A 190 -7.45 -32.51 6.05
C ASP A 190 -8.18 -31.81 7.21
N PRO A 191 -8.33 -32.46 8.38
CA PRO A 191 -8.97 -31.82 9.53
C PRO A 191 -8.06 -30.77 10.19
N THR A 192 -6.74 -30.83 9.96
CA THR A 192 -5.75 -29.98 10.60
C THR A 192 -4.72 -29.46 9.59
N PRO A 193 -5.16 -28.69 8.57
CA PRO A 193 -4.27 -28.13 7.57
C PRO A 193 -3.26 -27.16 8.21
N LEU A 194 -2.03 -27.17 7.71
CA LEU A 194 -0.96 -26.30 8.20
C LEU A 194 -0.85 -25.04 7.35
N SER A 195 -0.98 -23.90 8.02
CA SER A 195 -0.82 -22.56 7.44
C SER A 195 0.50 -21.93 7.81
N TRP A 196 1.20 -21.35 6.84
CA TRP A 196 2.36 -20.49 7.13
C TRP A 196 2.49 -19.32 6.18
N HIS A 197 2.96 -18.21 6.72
CA HIS A 197 3.27 -17.01 5.96
C HIS A 197 4.60 -16.43 6.42
N ARG A 198 5.29 -15.72 5.53
CA ARG A 198 6.59 -15.12 5.84
C ARG A 198 6.56 -14.14 7.03
N SER A 199 5.43 -13.47 7.27
CA SER A 199 5.28 -12.55 8.41
C SER A 199 4.98 -13.26 9.74
N GLY A 200 4.75 -14.58 9.72
CA GLY A 200 4.21 -15.32 10.88
C GLY A 200 2.68 -15.36 10.91
N ASP A 201 2.02 -14.35 10.33
CA ASP A 201 0.57 -14.25 10.32
C ASP A 201 -0.02 -14.63 8.95
N HIS A 202 -0.76 -15.74 8.90
CA HIS A 202 -1.57 -16.12 7.75
C HIS A 202 -3.06 -15.91 8.09
N PRO A 203 -3.89 -15.32 7.20
CA PRO A 203 -5.33 -15.16 7.45
C PRO A 203 -6.05 -16.52 7.60
N SER A 204 -7.28 -16.55 8.07
CA SER A 204 -7.97 -17.84 8.22
C SER A 204 -8.18 -18.53 6.86
N LEU A 205 -8.15 -19.85 6.83
CA LEU A 205 -8.32 -20.62 5.60
C LEU A 205 -9.65 -20.34 4.89
N PHE A 206 -10.71 -20.14 5.68
CA PHE A 206 -12.02 -19.79 5.15
C PHE A 206 -11.99 -18.47 4.39
N GLU A 207 -11.41 -17.41 4.98
CA GLU A 207 -11.29 -16.10 4.33
C GLU A 207 -10.47 -16.19 3.04
N VAL A 208 -9.33 -16.88 3.09
CA VAL A 208 -8.45 -17.00 1.92
C VAL A 208 -9.08 -17.84 0.81
N SER A 209 -9.96 -18.79 1.13
CA SER A 209 -10.66 -19.63 0.15
C SER A 209 -11.78 -18.91 -0.62
N GLN A 210 -12.10 -17.66 -0.24
CA GLN A 210 -13.11 -16.87 -0.94
C GLN A 210 -12.53 -16.23 -2.20
N GLU A 211 -13.24 -16.32 -3.32
CA GLU A 211 -12.84 -15.63 -4.54
C GLU A 211 -12.93 -14.11 -4.33
N PRO A 212 -11.82 -13.36 -4.52
CA PRO A 212 -11.82 -11.93 -4.33
C PRO A 212 -12.74 -11.25 -5.35
N THR A 213 -13.43 -10.22 -4.90
CA THR A 213 -14.32 -9.40 -5.71
C THR A 213 -13.50 -8.48 -6.62
N THR A 214 -12.91 -9.06 -7.67
CA THR A 214 -12.19 -8.34 -8.70
C THR A 214 -13.10 -8.07 -9.90
N VAL A 215 -12.78 -7.05 -10.70
CA VAL A 215 -13.45 -6.76 -11.97
C VAL A 215 -13.60 -8.00 -12.85
N ALA A 216 -12.51 -8.75 -13.03
CA ALA A 216 -12.49 -9.95 -13.86
C ALA A 216 -13.36 -11.08 -13.28
N ALA A 217 -13.36 -11.28 -11.95
CA ALA A 217 -14.21 -12.28 -11.31
C ALA A 217 -15.70 -11.92 -11.42
N THR A 218 -16.05 -10.67 -11.13
CA THR A 218 -17.44 -10.17 -11.20
C THR A 218 -17.98 -10.28 -12.63
N GLN A 219 -17.18 -9.90 -13.63
CA GLN A 219 -17.56 -10.06 -15.03
C GLN A 219 -17.74 -11.52 -15.41
N ARG A 220 -16.80 -12.41 -15.06
CA ARG A 220 -16.91 -13.85 -15.35
C ARG A 220 -18.17 -14.47 -14.73
N ARG A 221 -18.49 -14.10 -13.49
CA ARG A 221 -19.72 -14.55 -12.80
C ARG A 221 -20.96 -14.09 -13.55
N ARG A 222 -21.00 -12.83 -14.01
CA ARG A 222 -22.11 -12.32 -14.83
C ARG A 222 -22.23 -13.11 -16.12
N GLU A 223 -21.14 -13.21 -16.89
CA GLU A 223 -21.13 -13.92 -18.18
C GLU A 223 -21.58 -15.37 -18.03
N THR A 224 -21.14 -16.06 -16.98
CA THR A 224 -21.54 -17.45 -16.69
C THR A 224 -23.04 -17.53 -16.42
N LYS A 225 -23.58 -16.69 -15.54
CA LYS A 225 -25.02 -16.65 -15.23
C LYS A 225 -25.88 -16.32 -16.45
N VAL A 226 -25.41 -15.42 -17.31
CA VAL A 226 -26.12 -15.04 -18.55
C VAL A 226 -26.12 -16.20 -19.54
N LYS A 227 -24.97 -16.88 -19.70
CA LYS A 227 -24.87 -18.08 -20.55
C LYS A 227 -25.76 -19.21 -20.04
N GLU A 228 -25.70 -19.53 -18.75
CA GLU A 228 -26.55 -20.56 -18.13
C GLU A 228 -28.05 -20.25 -18.27
N ALA A 229 -28.45 -18.99 -18.09
CA ALA A 229 -29.83 -18.58 -18.29
C ALA A 229 -30.25 -18.72 -19.77
N CYS A 230 -29.39 -18.33 -20.70
CA CYS A 230 -29.64 -18.48 -22.13
C CYS A 230 -29.76 -19.95 -22.54
N GLU A 231 -28.86 -20.81 -22.07
CA GLU A 231 -28.91 -22.27 -22.28
C GLU A 231 -30.18 -22.90 -21.70
N ALA A 232 -30.66 -22.38 -20.57
CA ALA A 232 -31.92 -22.81 -19.95
C ALA A 232 -33.18 -22.17 -20.56
N GLY A 233 -33.06 -21.34 -21.61
CA GLY A 233 -34.18 -20.61 -22.21
C GLY A 233 -34.85 -19.59 -21.27
N ARG A 234 -34.13 -19.15 -20.23
CA ARG A 234 -34.59 -18.18 -19.22
C ARG A 234 -34.16 -16.76 -19.60
N PRO A 235 -34.90 -15.73 -19.16
CA PRO A 235 -34.49 -14.35 -19.39
C PRO A 235 -33.17 -14.02 -18.69
N GLU A 236 -32.49 -12.99 -19.18
CA GLU A 236 -31.24 -12.50 -18.60
C GLU A 236 -31.39 -12.23 -17.09
N PRO A 237 -30.49 -12.77 -16.24
CA PRO A 237 -30.52 -12.50 -14.81
C PRO A 237 -30.44 -11.00 -14.50
N ARG A 238 -31.23 -10.56 -13.52
CA ARG A 238 -31.28 -9.15 -13.13
C ARG A 238 -29.88 -8.66 -12.70
N PRO A 239 -29.34 -7.59 -13.32
CA PRO A 239 -28.09 -6.99 -12.89
C PRO A 239 -28.21 -6.29 -11.53
N THR A 240 -27.07 -6.16 -10.89
CA THR A 240 -26.81 -5.48 -9.63
C THR A 240 -25.80 -4.34 -9.86
N GLU A 241 -25.61 -3.47 -8.87
CA GLU A 241 -24.59 -2.43 -8.93
C GLU A 241 -23.17 -2.99 -9.06
N MET A 242 -22.92 -4.21 -8.55
CA MET A 242 -21.65 -4.91 -8.73
C MET A 242 -21.35 -5.20 -10.21
N ASP A 243 -22.37 -5.44 -11.03
CA ASP A 243 -22.19 -5.62 -12.47
C ASP A 243 -21.77 -4.31 -13.14
N LEU A 244 -22.28 -3.16 -12.67
CA LEU A 244 -21.84 -1.84 -13.13
C LEU A 244 -20.44 -1.50 -12.64
N TYR A 245 -20.08 -1.86 -11.40
CA TYR A 245 -18.72 -1.73 -10.88
C TYR A 245 -17.70 -2.34 -11.84
N ALA A 246 -17.93 -3.55 -12.34
CA ALA A 246 -17.01 -4.20 -13.27
C ALA A 246 -16.84 -3.42 -14.59
N VAL A 247 -17.92 -2.85 -15.13
CA VAL A 247 -17.88 -2.02 -16.34
C VAL A 247 -17.15 -0.69 -16.09
N ILE A 248 -17.46 -0.03 -14.96
CA ILE A 248 -16.87 1.26 -14.55
C ILE A 248 -15.35 1.16 -14.48
N VAL A 249 -14.84 0.17 -13.75
CA VAL A 249 -13.40 0.01 -13.55
C VAL A 249 -12.72 -0.46 -14.83
N ARG A 250 -13.29 -1.45 -15.55
CA ARG A 250 -12.71 -1.98 -16.79
C ARG A 250 -12.49 -0.91 -17.86
N HIS A 251 -13.43 0.03 -17.98
CA HIS A 251 -13.38 1.09 -18.99
C HIS A 251 -12.85 2.43 -18.46
N GLY A 252 -12.43 2.49 -17.19
CA GLY A 252 -11.82 3.69 -16.63
C GLY A 252 -12.78 4.88 -16.52
N PHE A 253 -14.09 4.63 -16.33
CA PHE A 253 -15.06 5.72 -16.16
C PHE A 253 -14.88 6.36 -14.79
N ARG A 254 -14.20 7.50 -14.74
CA ARG A 254 -13.82 8.18 -13.49
C ARG A 254 -14.04 9.68 -13.61
N ASN A 255 -14.65 10.28 -12.59
CA ASN A 255 -14.68 11.73 -12.45
C ASN A 255 -13.28 12.24 -12.10
N THR A 256 -12.84 13.28 -12.79
CA THR A 256 -11.57 13.96 -12.57
C THR A 256 -11.80 15.45 -12.43
N PRO A 257 -10.84 16.22 -11.88
CA PRO A 257 -10.97 17.67 -11.79
C PRO A 257 -11.26 18.38 -13.13
N TYR A 258 -10.94 17.73 -14.25
CA TYR A 258 -11.12 18.28 -15.60
C TYR A 258 -12.28 17.62 -16.38
N ASP A 259 -12.84 16.52 -15.87
CA ASP A 259 -13.92 15.79 -16.52
C ASP A 259 -14.86 15.18 -15.48
N MET A 260 -16.03 15.80 -15.33
CA MET A 260 -17.10 15.38 -14.43
C MET A 260 -18.27 14.74 -15.20
N PHE A 261 -18.00 14.16 -16.38
CA PHE A 261 -19.01 13.54 -17.25
C PHE A 261 -18.84 12.02 -17.39
N ALA A 262 -18.19 11.37 -16.42
CA ALA A 262 -17.96 9.93 -16.46
C ALA A 262 -19.27 9.12 -16.54
N GLU A 263 -20.34 9.61 -15.93
CA GLU A 263 -21.68 9.02 -15.99
C GLU A 263 -22.26 9.04 -17.40
N LYS A 264 -22.03 10.11 -18.17
CA LYS A 264 -22.51 10.19 -19.57
C LYS A 264 -21.72 9.25 -20.46
N ARG A 265 -20.41 9.13 -20.26
CA ARG A 265 -19.55 8.17 -20.97
C ARG A 265 -19.95 6.73 -20.67
N LEU A 266 -20.26 6.43 -19.40
CA LEU A 266 -20.80 5.14 -18.99
C LEU A 266 -22.16 4.86 -19.68
N ILE A 267 -23.09 5.81 -19.66
CA ILE A 267 -24.39 5.66 -20.32
C ILE A 267 -24.22 5.42 -21.83
N GLN A 268 -23.33 6.18 -22.49
CA GLN A 268 -23.06 6.00 -23.92
C GLN A 268 -22.51 4.60 -24.20
N HIS A 269 -21.52 4.16 -23.41
CA HIS A 269 -20.97 2.81 -23.54
C HIS A 269 -22.02 1.71 -23.33
N LEU A 270 -22.90 1.87 -22.33
CA LEU A 270 -23.98 0.91 -22.08
C LEU A 270 -25.02 0.90 -23.20
N LYS A 271 -25.28 2.04 -23.86
CA LYS A 271 -26.17 2.07 -25.03
C LYS A 271 -25.57 1.32 -26.23
N ASP A 272 -24.26 1.42 -26.42
CA ASP A 272 -23.58 0.83 -27.58
C ASP A 272 -23.27 -0.66 -27.39
N TYR A 273 -22.92 -1.08 -26.16
CA TYR A 273 -22.41 -2.43 -25.88
C TYR A 273 -23.09 -3.14 -24.71
N GLY A 274 -23.94 -2.44 -23.95
CA GLY A 274 -24.60 -3.00 -22.77
C GLY A 274 -25.79 -3.89 -23.13
N SER A 275 -25.95 -4.98 -22.38
CA SER A 275 -27.17 -5.79 -22.42
C SER A 275 -28.40 -4.94 -22.08
N PRO A 276 -29.61 -5.25 -22.60
CA PRO A 276 -30.84 -4.54 -22.24
C PRO A 276 -31.09 -4.48 -20.73
N ALA A 277 -30.72 -5.52 -19.98
CA ALA A 277 -30.89 -5.53 -18.53
C ALA A 277 -29.99 -4.51 -17.82
N LEU A 278 -28.71 -4.40 -18.22
CA LEU A 278 -27.77 -3.40 -17.68
C LEU A 278 -28.19 -1.97 -18.02
N VAL A 279 -28.63 -1.73 -19.26
CA VAL A 279 -29.15 -0.41 -19.67
C VAL A 279 -30.35 -0.02 -18.80
N ASN A 280 -31.27 -0.96 -18.57
CA ASN A 280 -32.43 -0.74 -17.70
C ASN A 280 -32.05 -0.45 -16.25
N LEU A 281 -31.02 -1.12 -15.70
CA LEU A 281 -30.51 -0.81 -14.37
C LEU A 281 -29.94 0.60 -14.33
N ALA A 282 -29.02 0.93 -15.24
CA ALA A 282 -28.40 2.26 -15.30
C ALA A 282 -29.44 3.37 -15.46
N PHE A 283 -30.49 3.15 -16.27
CA PHE A 283 -31.60 4.08 -16.40
C PHE A 283 -32.36 4.29 -15.08
N LYS A 284 -32.62 3.21 -14.33
CA LYS A 284 -33.31 3.27 -13.02
C LYS A 284 -32.49 4.07 -12.00
N ILE A 285 -31.18 3.87 -11.95
CA ILE A 285 -30.29 4.54 -10.98
C ILE A 285 -29.58 5.77 -11.53
N ARG A 286 -30.01 6.32 -12.69
CA ARG A 286 -29.31 7.38 -13.43
C ARG A 286 -28.91 8.62 -12.60
N ARG A 287 -29.70 8.96 -11.58
CA ARG A 287 -29.42 10.10 -10.68
C ARG A 287 -28.30 9.82 -9.66
N GLN A 288 -28.05 8.54 -9.37
CA GLN A 288 -27.04 8.06 -8.42
C GLN A 288 -25.75 7.61 -9.12
N LEU A 289 -25.72 7.57 -10.46
CA LEU A 289 -24.52 7.13 -11.20
C LEU A 289 -23.26 7.95 -10.88
N PRO A 290 -23.30 9.30 -10.76
CA PRO A 290 -22.11 10.06 -10.40
C PRO A 290 -21.53 9.63 -9.05
N SER A 291 -22.36 9.52 -8.01
CA SER A 291 -21.90 9.09 -6.68
C SER A 291 -21.45 7.62 -6.68
N LEU A 292 -22.15 6.74 -7.41
CA LEU A 292 -21.74 5.34 -7.55
C LEU A 292 -20.36 5.23 -8.20
N ILE A 293 -20.06 6.03 -9.24
CA ILE A 293 -18.74 6.05 -9.88
C ILE A 293 -17.67 6.47 -8.88
N ASP A 294 -17.91 7.53 -8.10
CA ASP A 294 -16.96 8.00 -7.09
C ASP A 294 -16.75 6.95 -5.99
N ASP A 295 -17.83 6.32 -5.53
CA ASP A 295 -17.80 5.23 -4.55
C ASP A 295 -16.98 4.04 -5.08
N VAL A 296 -17.22 3.59 -6.32
CA VAL A 296 -16.46 2.52 -6.96
C VAL A 296 -14.96 2.83 -6.94
N TRP A 297 -14.55 4.05 -7.32
CA TRP A 297 -13.13 4.41 -7.30
C TRP A 297 -12.57 4.59 -5.89
N SER A 298 -13.39 4.96 -4.91
CA SER A 298 -12.96 4.99 -3.51
C SER A 298 -12.61 3.60 -2.98
N TRP A 299 -13.33 2.56 -3.42
CA TRP A 299 -13.02 1.17 -3.12
C TRP A 299 -11.80 0.67 -3.87
N GLU A 300 -11.69 0.96 -5.18
CA GLU A 300 -10.53 0.54 -5.99
C GLU A 300 -9.22 1.17 -5.52
N THR A 301 -9.28 2.37 -4.93
CA THR A 301 -8.10 3.09 -4.45
C THR A 301 -7.92 3.00 -2.94
N VAL A 302 -8.62 2.08 -2.27
CA VAL A 302 -8.53 1.93 -0.80
C VAL A 302 -7.12 1.54 -0.37
N ASP A 303 -6.48 0.59 -1.05
CA ASP A 303 -5.13 0.13 -0.72
C ASP A 303 -4.09 1.22 -0.94
N ASP A 304 -4.23 1.99 -2.03
CA ASP A 304 -3.40 3.17 -2.28
C ASP A 304 -3.61 4.22 -1.20
N THR A 305 -4.87 4.48 -0.84
CA THR A 305 -5.22 5.45 0.21
C THR A 305 -4.66 5.03 1.57
N LEU A 306 -4.81 3.76 1.94
CA LEU A 306 -4.26 3.18 3.17
C LEU A 306 -2.74 3.20 3.17
N SER A 307 -2.10 2.92 2.03
CA SER A 307 -0.63 3.00 1.89
C SER A 307 -0.14 4.44 2.07
N LEU A 308 -0.80 5.40 1.42
CA LEU A 308 -0.47 6.83 1.50
C LEU A 308 -0.76 7.40 2.89
N GLN A 309 -1.84 6.96 3.54
CA GLN A 309 -2.20 7.36 4.90
C GLN A 309 -1.32 6.67 5.95
N GLY A 310 -0.89 5.43 5.73
CA GLY A 310 0.03 4.72 6.61
C GLY A 310 1.45 5.29 6.56
N GLN A 311 1.83 5.93 5.45
CA GLN A 311 3.16 6.47 5.28
C GLN A 311 3.43 7.65 6.24
N PRO A 312 4.50 7.60 7.05
CA PRO A 312 4.93 8.72 7.87
C PRO A 312 5.19 9.97 7.03
N ARG A 313 4.80 11.15 7.54
CA ARG A 313 4.98 12.42 6.83
C ARG A 313 6.42 12.66 6.41
N ILE A 314 7.35 12.33 7.30
CA ILE A 314 8.78 12.51 7.04
C ILE A 314 9.30 11.63 5.91
N GLU A 315 8.78 10.41 5.75
CA GLU A 315 9.15 9.54 4.64
C GLU A 315 8.68 10.09 3.30
N ARG A 316 7.52 10.76 3.27
CA ARG A 316 7.03 11.46 2.07
C ARG A 316 7.92 12.64 1.70
N LEU A 317 8.38 13.39 2.69
CA LEU A 317 9.37 14.46 2.47
C LEU A 317 10.68 13.89 1.90
N PHE A 318 11.21 12.79 2.46
CA PHE A 318 12.40 12.13 1.93
C PHE A 318 12.18 11.52 0.54
N ALA A 319 11.00 10.98 0.26
CA ALA A 319 10.64 10.48 -1.07
C ALA A 319 10.65 11.61 -2.09
N ALA A 320 9.99 12.73 -1.80
CA ALA A 320 9.98 13.92 -2.66
C ALA A 320 11.40 14.45 -2.91
N ALA A 321 12.29 14.44 -1.90
CA ALA A 321 13.68 14.84 -2.07
C ALA A 321 14.48 13.93 -3.02
N ARG A 322 14.06 12.69 -3.24
CA ARG A 322 14.69 11.76 -4.21
C ARG A 322 14.12 11.89 -5.62
N GLU A 323 12.96 12.52 -5.78
CA GLU A 323 12.37 12.74 -7.09
C GLU A 323 13.18 13.74 -7.92
N ALA A 324 13.04 13.64 -9.24
CA ALA A 324 13.62 14.58 -10.18
C ALA A 324 13.03 15.99 -9.94
N CYS A 325 13.88 17.00 -10.05
CA CYS A 325 13.42 18.38 -9.99
C CYS A 325 12.64 18.71 -11.27
N ASN A 326 11.46 19.34 -11.13
CA ASN A 326 10.64 19.79 -12.27
C ASN A 326 10.87 21.26 -12.65
N CYS A 327 11.70 22.00 -11.90
CA CYS A 327 11.90 23.44 -12.07
C CYS A 327 13.38 23.83 -12.26
N ASN A 328 14.26 22.86 -12.55
CA ASN A 328 15.70 23.09 -12.72
C ASN A 328 16.36 23.87 -11.56
N GLY A 329 15.87 23.68 -10.33
CA GLY A 329 16.40 24.36 -9.15
C GLY A 329 15.89 25.79 -8.91
N GLN A 330 15.11 26.35 -9.84
CA GLN A 330 14.63 27.75 -9.75
C GLN A 330 13.83 28.03 -8.47
N TRP A 331 12.96 27.09 -8.06
CA TRP A 331 12.18 27.25 -6.83
C TRP A 331 13.11 27.45 -5.61
N ARG A 332 14.16 26.64 -5.49
CA ARG A 332 15.09 26.71 -4.36
C ARG A 332 15.87 28.02 -4.36
N TYR A 333 16.37 28.42 -5.53
CA TYR A 333 17.09 29.68 -5.70
C TYR A 333 16.24 30.87 -5.23
N LEU A 334 14.98 30.92 -5.65
CA LEU A 334 14.05 31.97 -5.26
C LEU A 334 13.67 31.92 -3.78
N ALA A 335 13.45 30.73 -3.22
CA ALA A 335 13.18 30.55 -1.80
C ALA A 335 14.35 31.06 -0.94
N GLU A 336 15.58 30.68 -1.27
CA GLU A 336 16.79 31.15 -0.57
C GLU A 336 16.99 32.68 -0.72
N ALA A 337 16.73 33.24 -1.90
CA ALA A 337 16.77 34.69 -2.12
C ALA A 337 15.70 35.42 -1.29
N CYS A 338 14.47 34.88 -1.24
CA CYS A 338 13.37 35.41 -0.43
C CYS A 338 13.72 35.47 1.05
N LEU A 339 14.27 34.38 1.60
CA LEU A 339 14.71 34.34 3.00
C LEU A 339 15.83 35.35 3.26
N ARG A 340 16.81 35.45 2.36
CA ARG A 340 17.94 36.38 2.49
C ARG A 340 17.49 37.83 2.46
N LEU A 341 16.62 38.21 1.52
CA LEU A 341 16.06 39.57 1.40
C LEU A 341 15.28 39.99 2.64
N ASN A 342 14.64 39.04 3.31
CA ASN A 342 13.89 39.27 4.54
C ASN A 342 14.71 39.04 5.83
N CYS A 343 16.03 38.84 5.71
CA CYS A 343 16.92 38.55 6.84
C CYS A 343 16.48 37.34 7.68
N ILE A 344 15.83 36.35 7.07
CA ILE A 344 15.37 35.13 7.72
C ILE A 344 16.47 34.07 7.63
N ASN A 345 16.85 33.51 8.78
CA ASN A 345 17.81 32.41 8.83
C ASN A 345 17.18 31.12 8.26
N ALA A 346 17.73 30.62 7.16
CA ALA A 346 17.23 29.42 6.47
C ALA A 346 17.19 28.17 7.36
N ARG A 347 18.19 27.97 8.22
CA ARG A 347 18.23 26.85 9.18
C ARG A 347 17.10 26.95 10.20
N SER A 348 16.84 28.14 10.75
CA SER A 348 15.77 28.36 11.72
C SER A 348 14.41 28.03 11.13
N ILE A 349 14.05 28.63 9.99
CA ILE A 349 12.75 28.38 9.36
C ILE A 349 12.60 26.94 8.87
N CYS A 350 13.66 26.33 8.32
CA CYS A 350 13.61 24.94 7.88
C CYS A 350 13.49 23.96 9.05
N SER A 351 14.13 24.24 10.18
CA SER A 351 13.96 23.49 11.44
C SER A 351 12.53 23.60 11.97
N ASP A 352 11.92 24.79 11.89
CA ASP A 352 10.53 24.98 12.27
C ASP A 352 9.60 24.22 11.32
N VAL A 353 9.84 24.28 10.00
CA VAL A 353 9.11 23.48 8.99
C VAL A 353 9.23 21.98 9.25
N PHE A 354 10.32 21.55 9.86
CA PHE A 354 10.54 20.15 10.23
C PHE A 354 9.57 19.63 11.30
N LEU A 355 8.63 20.46 11.78
CA LEU A 355 7.43 19.98 12.48
C LEU A 355 6.64 18.92 11.68
N LEU A 356 6.92 18.76 10.38
CA LEU A 356 6.48 17.61 9.57
C LEU A 356 6.80 16.24 10.21
N ARG A 357 7.93 16.09 10.93
CA ARG A 357 8.29 14.84 11.61
C ARG A 357 7.37 14.54 12.78
N ASP A 358 7.35 15.45 13.75
CA ASP A 358 6.74 15.20 15.06
C ASP A 358 5.27 15.66 15.14
N GLY A 359 4.84 16.50 14.20
CA GLY A 359 3.53 17.11 14.20
C GLY A 359 3.40 18.25 15.21
N ARG A 360 2.14 18.64 15.48
CA ARG A 360 1.79 19.62 16.51
C ARG A 360 2.05 19.08 17.93
N ARG A 361 2.68 19.88 18.79
CA ARG A 361 2.98 19.56 20.19
C ARG A 361 3.01 20.83 21.03
N THR A 362 2.90 20.69 22.35
CA THR A 362 2.92 21.81 23.30
C THR A 362 4.22 22.62 23.24
N ASP A 363 5.35 21.96 22.93
CA ASP A 363 6.68 22.57 22.78
C ASP A 363 7.01 23.01 21.35
N ARG A 364 6.06 22.85 20.40
CA ARG A 364 6.28 23.13 18.98
C ARG A 364 5.25 24.15 18.47
N PRO A 365 5.63 25.44 18.38
CA PRO A 365 4.72 26.47 17.90
C PRO A 365 4.36 26.28 16.42
N VAL A 366 3.19 26.79 16.05
CA VAL A 366 2.70 26.87 14.67
C VAL A 366 3.57 27.84 13.87
N LEU A 367 4.05 27.43 12.70
CA LEU A 367 4.80 28.31 11.80
C LEU A 367 3.85 29.30 11.12
N VAL A 368 4.12 30.59 11.28
CA VAL A 368 3.36 31.67 10.64
C VAL A 368 4.29 32.51 9.76
N LEU A 369 3.96 32.62 8.47
CA LEU A 369 4.58 33.57 7.55
C LEU A 369 3.65 34.78 7.43
N MET A 370 4.07 35.91 7.96
CA MET A 370 3.30 37.16 7.94
C MET A 370 3.88 38.11 6.90
N GLY A 371 3.02 38.86 6.19
CA GLY A 371 3.46 39.88 5.24
C GLY A 371 2.48 41.03 5.13
N ARG A 372 2.91 42.16 4.59
CA ARG A 372 2.18 43.43 4.73
C ARG A 372 1.30 43.79 3.53
N PHE A 373 1.81 43.60 2.32
CA PHE A 373 1.25 44.14 1.08
C PHE A 373 0.85 43.08 0.05
N GLY A 374 1.24 41.82 0.25
CA GLY A 374 1.08 40.76 -0.75
C GLY A 374 2.28 40.68 -1.70
N GLY A 375 2.51 39.48 -2.26
CA GLY A 375 3.65 39.23 -3.15
C GLY A 375 5.00 39.01 -2.46
N GLU A 376 5.05 38.91 -1.13
CA GLU A 376 6.31 38.68 -0.38
C GLU A 376 6.79 37.22 -0.39
N GLY A 377 6.12 36.33 -1.13
CA GLY A 377 6.54 34.93 -1.27
C GLY A 377 6.03 33.97 -0.17
N LYS A 378 5.08 34.39 0.67
CA LYS A 378 4.51 33.57 1.77
C LYS A 378 3.91 32.26 1.28
N SER A 379 2.92 32.34 0.40
CA SER A 379 2.24 31.18 -0.17
C SER A 379 3.19 30.39 -1.08
N PHE A 380 4.06 31.08 -1.84
CA PHE A 380 5.10 30.46 -2.67
C PHE A 380 6.01 29.51 -1.87
N PHE A 381 6.43 29.92 -0.66
CA PHE A 381 7.34 29.12 0.17
C PHE A 381 6.71 27.81 0.65
N LEU A 382 5.41 27.82 1.00
CA LEU A 382 4.71 26.66 1.57
C LEU A 382 3.90 25.85 0.55
N ALA A 383 3.65 26.41 -0.64
CA ALA A 383 2.89 25.77 -1.71
C ALA A 383 3.37 24.36 -2.07
N PRO A 384 4.69 24.05 -2.11
CA PRO A 384 5.17 22.69 -2.41
C PRO A 384 4.64 21.60 -1.48
N LEU A 385 4.17 21.93 -0.26
CA LEU A 385 3.52 20.95 0.62
C LEU A 385 2.30 20.30 -0.06
N ARG A 386 1.56 21.01 -0.91
CA ARG A 386 0.43 20.47 -1.66
C ARG A 386 0.88 19.39 -2.66
N SER A 387 1.99 19.64 -3.37
CA SER A 387 2.56 18.64 -4.30
C SER A 387 3.15 17.42 -3.58
N ILE A 388 3.79 17.60 -2.41
CA ILE A 388 4.41 16.50 -1.65
C ILE A 388 3.36 15.60 -1.01
N TYR A 389 2.34 16.18 -0.39
CA TYR A 389 1.36 15.41 0.38
C TYR A 389 0.10 15.06 -0.43
N GLY A 390 -0.15 15.75 -1.53
CA GLY A 390 -1.38 15.68 -2.32
C GLY A 390 -2.50 16.53 -1.71
N GLN A 391 -3.26 17.22 -2.56
CA GLN A 391 -4.34 18.13 -2.16
C GLN A 391 -5.33 17.49 -1.18
N GLN A 392 -5.65 16.21 -1.37
CA GLN A 392 -6.56 15.43 -0.53
C GLN A 392 -6.05 15.25 0.91
N ASN A 393 -4.74 15.34 1.14
CA ASN A 393 -4.11 15.16 2.45
C ASN A 393 -3.70 16.48 3.11
N VAL A 394 -4.01 17.61 2.48
CA VAL A 394 -3.73 18.95 3.02
C VAL A 394 -5.05 19.62 3.39
N GLN A 395 -5.20 20.03 4.65
CA GLN A 395 -6.30 20.90 5.07
C GLN A 395 -6.03 22.32 4.55
N ALA A 396 -6.95 22.86 3.76
CA ALA A 396 -6.91 24.25 3.33
C ALA A 396 -7.47 25.18 4.41
N THR A 397 -7.35 26.49 4.18
CA THR A 397 -7.88 27.54 5.06
C THR A 397 -9.37 27.32 5.36
N PRO A 398 -9.75 27.24 6.65
CA PRO A 398 -11.15 27.13 7.05
C PRO A 398 -11.98 28.26 6.46
N GLN A 399 -13.19 27.94 5.99
CA GLN A 399 -14.14 28.92 5.47
C GLN A 399 -15.29 29.13 6.46
N PRO A 400 -15.93 30.32 6.47
CA PRO A 400 -17.13 30.54 7.29
C PRO A 400 -18.20 29.48 7.01
N GLY A 401 -18.78 28.93 8.06
CA GLY A 401 -19.84 27.92 7.97
C GLY A 401 -19.96 27.07 9.23
N SER A 402 -20.89 26.11 9.23
CA SER A 402 -21.15 25.26 10.39
C SER A 402 -20.03 24.26 10.69
N PHE A 403 -19.20 23.93 9.68
CA PHE A 403 -18.17 22.88 9.75
C PHE A 403 -16.83 23.35 9.15
N PRO A 404 -16.20 24.39 9.72
CA PRO A 404 -15.00 25.04 9.16
C PRO A 404 -13.78 24.10 9.09
N LEU A 405 -13.76 23.05 9.91
CA LEU A 405 -12.69 22.06 10.02
C LEU A 405 -13.10 20.66 9.54
N LEU A 406 -14.09 20.58 8.66
CA LEU A 406 -14.56 19.31 8.11
C LEU A 406 -13.42 18.54 7.45
N ASN A 407 -13.33 17.23 7.71
CA ASN A 407 -12.32 16.29 7.23
C ASN A 407 -10.90 16.47 7.80
N LEU A 408 -10.68 17.35 8.79
CA LEU A 408 -9.36 17.57 9.40
C LEU A 408 -8.72 16.27 9.92
N GLU A 409 -9.53 15.31 10.39
CA GLU A 409 -9.11 13.99 10.87
C GLU A 409 -8.38 13.14 9.83
N THR A 410 -8.64 13.38 8.54
CA THR A 410 -8.02 12.65 7.43
C THR A 410 -6.74 13.32 6.91
N LYS A 411 -6.44 14.53 7.38
CA LYS A 411 -5.36 15.35 6.81
C LYS A 411 -4.02 15.07 7.46
N LYS A 412 -2.98 15.06 6.63
CA LYS A 412 -1.59 14.92 7.07
C LYS A 412 -0.99 16.26 7.45
N VAL A 413 -1.33 17.33 6.73
CA VAL A 413 -0.75 18.67 6.91
C VAL A 413 -1.88 19.69 6.88
N VAL A 414 -1.76 20.78 7.62
CA VAL A 414 -2.68 21.91 7.60
C VAL A 414 -1.96 23.11 7.03
N LEU A 415 -2.46 23.65 5.93
CA LEU A 415 -1.92 24.83 5.26
C LEU A 415 -3.03 25.89 5.17
N MET A 416 -3.03 26.82 6.12
CA MET A 416 -3.94 27.95 6.15
C MET A 416 -3.32 29.12 5.39
N ASP A 417 -3.66 29.22 4.12
CA ASP A 417 -3.25 30.32 3.25
C ASP A 417 -4.17 31.54 3.47
N GLU A 418 -3.58 32.72 3.68
CA GLU A 418 -4.30 33.97 3.98
C GLU A 418 -5.26 33.88 5.19
N TRP A 419 -4.82 33.26 6.28
CA TRP A 419 -5.63 33.13 7.49
C TRP A 419 -5.81 34.47 8.21
N ALA A 420 -7.06 34.82 8.51
CA ALA A 420 -7.42 36.10 9.14
C ALA A 420 -7.60 36.04 10.66
N PHE A 421 -7.40 34.86 11.29
CA PHE A 421 -7.67 34.65 12.73
C PHE A 421 -9.08 35.09 13.17
N ASP A 422 -10.07 34.90 12.29
CA ASP A 422 -11.44 35.30 12.54
C ASP A 422 -12.15 34.33 13.49
N SER A 423 -12.56 34.84 14.66
CA SER A 423 -13.31 34.08 15.66
C SER A 423 -14.69 33.64 15.19
N ALA A 424 -15.26 34.28 14.16
CA ALA A 424 -16.51 33.84 13.53
C ALA A 424 -16.32 32.58 12.67
N VAL A 425 -15.10 32.32 12.19
CA VAL A 425 -14.77 31.10 11.44
C VAL A 425 -14.31 30.00 12.37
N VAL A 426 -13.32 30.27 13.23
CA VAL A 426 -12.88 29.32 14.26
C VAL A 426 -12.78 30.05 15.60
N PRO A 427 -13.65 29.74 16.58
CA PRO A 427 -13.63 30.39 17.89
C PRO A 427 -12.28 30.25 18.58
N LEU A 428 -11.77 31.32 19.20
CA LEU A 428 -10.41 31.39 19.78
C LEU A 428 -10.03 30.24 20.76
N PRO A 429 -10.95 29.69 21.58
CA PRO A 429 -10.63 28.52 22.40
C PRO A 429 -10.15 27.31 21.58
N THR A 430 -10.66 27.14 20.36
CA THR A 430 -10.31 26.02 19.49
C THR A 430 -8.86 26.09 19.00
N PRO A 431 -8.35 27.20 18.40
CA PRO A 431 -6.93 27.36 18.11
C PRO A 431 -6.02 27.22 19.33
N LEU A 432 -6.44 27.66 20.53
CA LEU A 432 -5.63 27.50 21.74
C LEU A 432 -5.39 26.03 22.08
N LEU A 433 -6.42 25.17 21.98
CA LEU A 433 -6.28 23.73 22.16
C LEU A 433 -5.54 23.10 20.98
N TRP A 434 -5.96 23.43 19.76
CA TRP A 434 -5.45 22.83 18.54
C TRP A 434 -3.96 23.08 18.33
N TYR A 435 -3.51 24.33 18.48
CA TYR A 435 -2.11 24.71 18.26
C TYR A 435 -1.19 24.17 19.37
N GLU A 436 -1.70 23.94 20.57
CA GLU A 436 -0.97 23.29 21.67
C GLU A 436 -0.88 21.76 21.50
N GLY A 437 -1.65 21.22 20.56
CA GLY A 437 -1.75 19.80 20.31
C GLY A 437 -2.69 19.04 21.27
N LYS A 438 -3.59 19.74 21.93
CA LYS A 438 -4.61 19.12 22.78
C LYS A 438 -5.79 18.62 21.94
N PRO A 439 -6.49 17.55 22.39
CA PRO A 439 -7.72 17.13 21.75
C PRO A 439 -8.82 18.20 21.84
N PHE A 440 -9.65 18.30 20.80
CA PHE A 440 -10.81 19.20 20.77
C PHE A 440 -11.95 18.61 19.92
N PRO A 441 -13.22 18.98 20.19
CA PRO A 441 -14.35 18.48 19.41
C PRO A 441 -14.38 19.10 18.00
N LEU A 442 -14.44 18.25 16.99
CA LEU A 442 -14.75 18.60 15.60
C LEU A 442 -16.25 18.47 15.36
N THR A 443 -16.88 19.59 15.05
CA THR A 443 -18.28 19.61 14.60
C THR A 443 -18.35 19.00 13.19
N ARG A 444 -19.38 18.16 12.98
CA ARG A 444 -19.64 17.48 11.71
C ARG A 444 -21.14 17.54 11.39
N PRO A 445 -21.53 17.56 10.11
CA PRO A 445 -22.92 17.38 9.71
C PRO A 445 -23.50 16.15 10.41
N GLN A 446 -24.75 16.22 10.86
CA GLN A 446 -25.47 15.05 11.38
C GLN A 446 -26.36 14.54 10.25
N ASN A 447 -25.81 13.68 9.40
CA ASN A 447 -26.48 13.10 8.24
C ASN A 447 -26.21 11.59 8.18
N LYS A 448 -26.61 10.91 7.09
CA LYS A 448 -26.39 9.45 6.94
C LYS A 448 -24.91 9.04 6.98
N GLU A 449 -23.99 9.95 6.63
CA GLU A 449 -22.56 9.66 6.52
C GLU A 449 -21.81 9.89 7.83
N TYR A 450 -22.36 10.70 8.74
CA TYR A 450 -21.69 11.08 9.99
C TYR A 450 -22.62 10.91 11.19
N SER A 451 -22.23 10.05 12.13
CA SER A 451 -22.86 9.96 13.45
C SER A 451 -22.02 10.68 14.50
N GLY A 452 -22.55 11.76 15.07
CA GLY A 452 -21.96 12.48 16.19
C GLY A 452 -20.75 13.36 15.84
N HIS A 453 -20.33 14.14 16.83
CA HIS A 453 -19.10 14.92 16.78
C HIS A 453 -17.89 14.02 17.02
N LEU A 454 -16.74 14.37 16.43
CA LEU A 454 -15.49 13.63 16.57
C LEU A 454 -14.58 14.36 17.56
N LEU A 455 -13.89 13.64 18.46
CA LEU A 455 -12.80 14.23 19.21
C LEU A 455 -11.51 14.17 18.37
N TYR A 456 -11.02 15.30 17.89
CA TYR A 456 -9.80 15.34 17.10
C TYR A 456 -8.56 15.10 17.95
N GLN A 457 -7.82 14.05 17.61
CA GLN A 457 -6.55 13.70 18.25
C GLN A 457 -5.37 13.66 17.26
N GLY A 458 -5.60 13.98 15.98
CA GLY A 458 -4.57 13.88 14.94
C GLY A 458 -3.45 14.90 15.11
N SER A 459 -2.22 14.56 14.77
CA SER A 459 -1.03 15.39 15.01
C SER A 459 -0.62 16.28 13.82
N ALA A 460 -1.56 16.66 12.94
CA ALA A 460 -1.20 17.36 11.71
C ALA A 460 -0.44 18.68 12.01
N PRO A 461 0.78 18.88 11.46
CA PRO A 461 1.49 20.14 11.55
C PRO A 461 0.70 21.26 10.87
N ILE A 462 0.75 22.46 11.45
CA ILE A 462 0.01 23.62 10.98
C ILE A 462 0.99 24.67 10.46
N PHE A 463 0.71 25.13 9.25
CA PHE A 463 1.42 26.18 8.56
C PHE A 463 0.43 27.27 8.20
N VAL A 464 0.76 28.51 8.56
CA VAL A 464 -0.12 29.65 8.34
C VAL A 464 0.61 30.68 7.49
N THR A 465 -0.07 31.23 6.49
CA THR A 465 0.28 32.53 5.91
C THR A 465 -0.81 33.53 6.29
N CYS A 466 -0.44 34.75 6.64
CA CYS A 466 -1.41 35.80 6.98
C CYS A 466 -0.93 37.17 6.56
N LYS A 467 -1.84 38.16 6.56
CA LYS A 467 -1.45 39.56 6.40
C LYS A 467 -1.20 40.20 7.77
N GLU A 468 -0.32 41.19 7.81
CA GLU A 468 -0.01 41.92 9.03
C GLU A 468 -1.26 42.60 9.62
N LYS A 469 -2.18 43.05 8.78
CA LYS A 469 -3.47 43.61 9.22
C LYS A 469 -4.33 42.63 10.04
N ASP A 470 -4.12 41.32 9.87
CA ASP A 470 -4.94 40.29 10.52
C ASP A 470 -4.32 39.86 11.85
N LEU A 471 -2.98 39.69 11.90
CA LEU A 471 -2.27 39.29 13.12
C LEU A 471 -1.85 40.48 14.01
N GLY A 472 -1.58 41.64 13.42
CA GLY A 472 -1.14 42.86 14.10
C GLY A 472 -2.07 43.31 15.25
N PRO A 473 -3.40 43.37 15.05
CA PRO A 473 -4.33 43.70 16.14
C PRO A 473 -4.23 42.72 17.34
N LEU A 474 -3.99 41.44 17.08
CA LEU A 474 -3.82 40.43 18.14
C LEU A 474 -2.50 40.64 18.90
N ILE A 475 -1.43 41.01 18.18
CA ILE A 475 -0.14 41.40 18.77
C ILE A 475 -0.31 42.61 19.69
N CYS A 476 -0.93 43.70 19.21
CA CYS A 476 -1.16 44.90 20.01
C CYS A 476 -1.97 44.63 21.28
N LYS A 477 -3.02 43.80 21.19
CA LYS A 477 -3.84 43.40 22.34
C LYS A 477 -3.05 42.57 23.35
N ALA A 478 -2.20 41.65 22.88
CA ALA A 478 -1.36 40.84 23.74
C ALA A 478 -0.30 41.70 24.47
N GLU A 479 0.36 42.61 23.77
CA GLU A 479 1.33 43.54 24.37
C GLU A 479 0.69 44.45 25.41
N ALA A 480 -0.51 44.96 25.13
CA ALA A 480 -1.28 45.74 26.10
C ALA A 480 -1.58 44.93 27.38
N ALA A 481 -2.05 43.69 27.24
CA ALA A 481 -2.32 42.81 28.38
C ALA A 481 -1.05 42.51 29.19
N VAL A 482 0.09 42.26 28.53
CA VAL A 482 1.39 42.04 29.21
C VAL A 482 1.81 43.27 30.01
N ARG A 483 1.67 44.48 29.44
CA ARG A 483 2.00 45.73 30.14
C ARG A 483 1.11 45.96 31.37
N LEU A 484 -0.16 45.54 31.30
CA LEU A 484 -1.12 45.68 32.40
C LEU A 484 -1.03 44.54 33.42
N GLY A 485 -0.25 43.48 33.15
CA GLY A 485 -0.19 42.29 34.00
C GLY A 485 -1.46 41.43 33.96
N GLU A 486 -2.26 41.55 32.89
CA GLU A 486 -3.55 40.87 32.73
C GLU A 486 -3.43 39.55 31.97
N ALA A 487 -4.24 38.56 32.38
CA ALA A 487 -4.40 37.33 31.61
C ALA A 487 -5.20 37.62 30.33
N SER A 488 -4.72 37.16 29.18
CA SER A 488 -5.37 37.38 27.88
C SER A 488 -5.22 36.18 26.96
N GLU A 489 -6.31 35.76 26.32
CA GLU A 489 -6.27 34.70 25.31
C GLU A 489 -5.35 35.04 24.14
N HIS A 490 -5.11 36.33 23.88
CA HIS A 490 -4.20 36.80 22.84
C HIS A 490 -2.74 36.50 23.20
N THR A 491 -2.34 36.67 24.47
CA THR A 491 -0.99 36.30 24.91
C THR A 491 -0.81 34.78 24.88
N MET A 492 -1.86 34.03 25.21
CA MET A 492 -1.86 32.57 25.08
C MET A 492 -1.70 32.13 23.62
N LEU A 493 -2.42 32.77 22.68
CA LEU A 493 -2.32 32.46 21.25
C LEU A 493 -0.92 32.72 20.73
N LEU A 494 -0.36 33.91 20.97
CA LEU A 494 0.96 34.29 20.44
C LEU A 494 2.09 33.39 20.94
N ARG A 495 2.01 32.87 22.18
CA ARG A 495 2.99 31.89 22.70
C ARG A 495 3.02 30.58 21.92
N ARG A 496 1.95 30.27 21.17
CA ARG A 496 1.83 29.08 20.33
C ARG A 496 2.22 29.35 18.86
N LEU A 497 2.63 30.57 18.52
CA LEU A 497 2.99 30.96 17.15
C LEU A 497 4.48 31.24 17.05
N ARG A 498 5.07 30.85 15.91
CA ARG A 498 6.41 31.21 15.49
C ARG A 498 6.31 32.04 14.22
N VAL A 499 6.37 33.35 14.39
CA VAL A 499 6.11 34.32 13.32
C VAL A 499 7.41 34.70 12.62
N TYR A 500 7.44 34.54 11.30
CA TYR A 500 8.45 35.11 10.42
C TYR A 500 7.79 36.20 9.57
N THR A 501 8.36 37.41 9.61
CA THR A 501 7.85 38.56 8.87
C THR A 501 8.57 38.67 7.54
N LEU A 502 7.82 38.68 6.44
CA LEU A 502 8.30 38.93 5.10
C LEU A 502 7.82 40.32 4.66
N SER A 503 8.75 41.26 4.53
CA SER A 503 8.49 42.65 4.14
C SER A 503 8.92 42.96 2.71
N GLN A 504 9.86 42.18 2.15
CA GLN A 504 10.37 42.35 0.80
C GLN A 504 9.54 41.54 -0.19
N LYS A 505 9.16 42.17 -1.31
CA LYS A 505 8.49 41.48 -2.41
C LYS A 505 9.42 40.44 -3.02
N LEU A 506 8.85 39.30 -3.41
CA LEU A 506 9.59 38.30 -4.16
C LEU A 506 10.00 38.92 -5.51
N PRO A 507 11.29 38.86 -5.88
CA PRO A 507 11.82 39.58 -7.03
C PRO A 507 11.47 38.84 -8.34
N VAL A 508 10.19 38.75 -8.74
CA VAL A 508 9.83 38.01 -9.96
C VAL A 508 8.57 38.53 -10.69
N ALA A 509 8.61 38.46 -12.02
CA ALA A 509 7.58 38.83 -12.99
C ALA A 509 6.81 37.64 -13.63
N GLU A 510 7.15 36.38 -13.32
CA GLU A 510 6.60 35.18 -13.98
C GLU A 510 5.94 34.17 -13.03
N VAL A 511 5.07 33.31 -13.59
CA VAL A 511 4.35 32.24 -12.88
C VAL A 511 5.34 31.19 -12.36
N HIS A 512 5.32 30.93 -11.06
CA HIS A 512 6.21 29.95 -10.43
C HIS A 512 5.62 28.56 -10.39
N HIS A 513 6.39 27.59 -10.86
CA HIS A 513 6.08 26.17 -10.66
C HIS A 513 6.47 25.73 -9.23
N GLU A 514 5.50 25.17 -8.52
CA GLU A 514 5.73 24.48 -7.26
C GLU A 514 6.67 23.28 -7.49
N CYS A 515 7.67 23.11 -6.62
CA CYS A 515 8.62 22.00 -6.73
C CYS A 515 8.84 21.32 -5.39
N GLY A 516 8.16 20.18 -5.18
CA GLY A 516 8.31 19.35 -3.99
C GLY A 516 9.73 18.86 -3.75
N SER A 517 10.46 18.47 -4.82
CA SER A 517 11.86 18.00 -4.72
C SER A 517 12.81 19.08 -4.21
N CYS A 518 12.71 20.31 -4.75
CA CYS A 518 13.53 21.44 -4.30
C CYS A 518 13.23 21.83 -2.85
N PHE A 519 11.93 21.93 -2.49
CA PHE A 519 11.50 22.20 -1.13
C PHE A 519 12.04 21.15 -0.17
N ALA A 520 11.81 19.86 -0.43
CA ALA A 520 12.21 18.79 0.44
C ALA A 520 13.73 18.75 0.66
N LYS A 521 14.53 18.92 -0.40
CA LYS A 521 15.99 19.02 -0.29
C LYS A 521 16.43 20.19 0.58
N MET A 522 15.81 21.36 0.40
CA MET A 522 16.12 22.54 1.20
C MET A 522 15.80 22.30 2.69
N ILE A 523 14.62 21.75 3.01
CA ILE A 523 14.22 21.46 4.39
C ILE A 523 15.16 20.43 5.03
N ILE A 524 15.46 19.32 4.36
CA ILE A 524 16.32 18.25 4.89
C ILE A 524 17.76 18.76 5.14
N GLN A 525 18.34 19.48 4.18
CA GLN A 525 19.71 19.99 4.31
C GLN A 525 19.85 21.06 5.40
N ASN A 526 18.83 21.91 5.59
CA ASN A 526 18.89 23.00 6.56
C ASN A 526 18.38 22.62 7.95
N SER A 527 17.70 21.48 8.13
CA SER A 527 17.20 21.03 9.44
C SER A 527 18.24 20.34 10.32
N GLY A 528 19.47 20.13 9.81
CA GLY A 528 20.57 19.55 10.59
C GLY A 528 20.55 18.03 10.72
N LEU A 529 19.84 17.33 9.82
CA LEU A 529 19.76 15.87 9.76
C LEU A 529 20.52 15.24 8.58
N SER A 530 21.31 16.06 7.87
CA SER A 530 22.19 15.61 6.78
C SER A 530 23.48 15.01 7.30
#